data_AF-A0A2H5V2Q0-F1
#
_entry.id   AF-A0A2H5V2Q0-F1
#
_cell.length_a   1.000
_cell.length_b   1.000
_cell.length_c   1.000
_cell.angle_alpha   90.00
_cell.angle_beta   90.00
_cell.angle_gamma   90.00
#
_symmetry.space_group_name_H-M   'P 1'
#
loop_
_entity.id
_entity.type
_entity.pdbx_description
1 polymer ?
#
loop_
_entity_poly.entity_id
_entity_poly.type
_entity_poly.pdbx_seq_one_letter_code
_entity_poly.pdbx_strand_id
1 'polypeptide(L)'
;MKLSKTYITVRDIPLSMLEWISLFVLLVLVVILFYRYSIIRAKYSILVEQVEALRGQVEAKAQLLLNEWKKKEEDRLREDAIKRSMYTIIGKVGEHLAPIIIFSKYGINPKDFRFIGTPVDFIAFKGLSEGSLTEIYFFEVKSGETKVLTERERQIKDVIESKRVKWELIHLPSEIDNLKAEPQNRQQ
;
A
#
# COMPACT_ATOMS: atom_id res chain seq x y z
N MET A 1 70.48 -67.03 49.06
CA MET A 1 70.28 -65.76 49.78
C MET A 1 68.80 -65.38 49.65
N LYS A 2 67.99 -65.67 50.68
CA LYS A 2 66.52 -65.45 50.66
C LYS A 2 66.22 -63.99 51.00
N LEU A 3 65.67 -63.24 50.06
CA LEU A 3 65.11 -61.92 50.31
C LEU A 3 63.75 -62.09 51.01
N SER A 4 63.67 -61.76 52.30
CA SER A 4 62.39 -61.67 53.00
C SER A 4 61.68 -60.38 52.56
N LYS A 5 60.59 -60.51 51.80
CA LYS A 5 59.68 -59.39 51.59
C LYS A 5 58.95 -59.13 52.90
N THR A 6 59.30 -58.05 53.58
CA THR A 6 58.54 -57.52 54.71
C THR A 6 57.35 -56.77 54.14
N TYR A 7 56.15 -57.31 54.32
CA TYR A 7 54.91 -56.66 53.92
C TYR A 7 54.49 -55.71 55.05
N ILE A 8 54.57 -54.40 54.81
CA ILE A 8 54.00 -53.40 55.73
C ILE A 8 52.48 -53.53 55.61
N THR A 9 51.81 -53.90 56.69
CA THR A 9 50.36 -54.08 56.72
C THR A 9 49.73 -52.76 57.16
N VAL A 10 48.55 -52.41 56.64
CA VAL A 10 47.88 -51.11 56.92
C VAL A 10 47.69 -50.83 58.43
N ARG A 11 47.68 -51.87 59.28
CA ARG A 11 47.59 -51.77 60.74
C ARG A 11 48.83 -51.18 61.43
N ASP A 12 49.99 -51.17 60.77
CA ASP A 12 51.26 -50.69 61.35
C ASP A 12 51.48 -49.18 61.12
N ILE A 13 50.54 -48.52 60.43
CA ILE A 13 50.62 -47.08 60.12
C ILE A 13 50.11 -46.28 61.33
N PRO A 14 50.91 -45.36 61.90
CA PRO A 14 50.47 -44.53 63.02
C PRO A 14 49.31 -43.62 62.59
N LEU A 15 48.33 -43.42 63.47
CA LEU A 15 47.10 -42.66 63.18
C LEU A 15 47.37 -41.25 62.65
N SER A 16 48.41 -40.58 63.15
CA SER A 16 48.85 -39.26 62.66
C SER A 16 49.28 -39.26 61.19
N MET A 17 49.85 -40.36 60.69
CA MET A 17 50.25 -40.48 59.28
C MET A 17 49.02 -40.60 58.35
N LEU A 18 47.94 -41.21 58.82
CA LEU A 18 46.67 -41.26 58.07
C LEU A 18 46.02 -39.88 57.93
N GLU A 19 46.11 -39.03 58.96
CA GLU A 19 45.62 -37.65 58.93
C GLU A 19 46.37 -36.83 57.85
N TRP A 20 47.70 -36.91 57.82
CA TRP A 20 48.51 -36.22 56.79
C TRP A 20 48.24 -36.73 55.37
N ILE A 21 48.05 -38.05 55.20
CA ILE A 21 47.69 -38.62 53.90
C ILE A 21 46.32 -38.10 53.45
N SER A 22 45.33 -38.03 54.35
CA SER A 22 44.00 -37.52 54.00
C SER A 22 44.02 -36.02 53.64
N LEU A 23 44.79 -35.21 54.36
CA LEU A 23 45.01 -33.79 54.04
C LEU A 23 45.72 -33.61 52.70
N PHE A 24 46.72 -34.45 52.39
CA PHE A 24 47.40 -34.41 51.11
C PHE A 24 46.48 -34.77 49.95
N VAL A 25 45.67 -35.83 50.09
CA VAL A 25 44.66 -36.21 49.09
C VAL A 25 43.63 -35.10 48.89
N LEU A 26 43.16 -34.47 49.98
CA LEU A 26 42.25 -33.33 49.92
C LEU A 26 42.87 -32.15 49.17
N LEU A 27 44.13 -31.82 49.45
CA LEU A 27 44.87 -30.75 48.77
C LEU A 27 44.98 -31.02 47.27
N VAL A 28 45.33 -32.25 46.88
CA VAL A 28 45.42 -32.65 45.46
C VAL A 28 44.05 -32.53 44.78
N LEU A 29 42.97 -32.96 45.45
CA LEU A 29 41.61 -32.79 44.94
C LEU A 29 41.24 -31.31 44.73
N VAL A 30 41.56 -30.45 45.69
CA VAL A 30 41.33 -29.00 45.60
C VAL A 30 42.10 -28.40 44.41
N VAL A 31 43.37 -28.79 44.21
CA VAL A 31 44.17 -28.32 43.08
C VAL A 31 43.57 -28.78 41.75
N ILE A 32 43.12 -30.04 41.64
CA ILE A 32 42.46 -30.55 40.43
C ILE A 32 41.16 -29.79 40.15
N LEU A 33 40.32 -29.57 41.16
CA LEU A 33 39.09 -28.81 41.03
C LEU A 33 39.36 -27.38 40.60
N PHE A 34 40.36 -26.73 41.18
CA PHE A 34 40.79 -25.38 40.81
C PHE A 34 41.25 -25.31 39.35
N TYR A 35 42.05 -26.27 38.90
CA TYR A 35 42.51 -26.34 37.51
C TYR A 35 41.35 -26.56 36.53
N ARG A 36 40.44 -27.49 36.85
CA ARG A 36 39.24 -27.78 36.05
C ARG A 36 38.33 -26.56 35.97
N TYR A 37 38.11 -25.89 37.11
CA TYR A 37 37.36 -24.64 37.20
C TYR A 37 37.98 -23.54 36.32
N SER A 38 39.31 -23.41 36.36
CA SER A 38 40.03 -22.40 35.58
C SER A 38 39.87 -22.61 34.07
N ILE A 39 39.96 -23.86 33.59
CA ILE A 39 39.74 -24.20 32.17
C ILE A 39 38.30 -23.91 31.75
N ILE A 40 37.32 -24.30 32.58
CA ILE A 40 35.90 -24.10 32.29
C ILE A 40 35.61 -22.61 32.17
N ARG A 41 36.08 -21.80 33.14
CA ARG A 41 35.92 -20.34 33.12
C ARG A 41 36.48 -19.71 31.84
N ALA A 42 37.66 -20.14 31.38
CA ALA A 42 38.26 -19.62 30.15
C ALA A 42 37.46 -20.01 28.88
N LYS A 43 36.85 -21.20 28.83
CA LYS A 43 35.99 -21.59 27.71
C LYS A 43 34.68 -20.81 27.70
N TYR A 44 34.11 -20.53 28.87
CA TYR A 44 32.90 -19.72 29.00
C TYR A 44 33.10 -18.30 28.45
N SER A 45 34.24 -17.65 28.73
CA SER A 45 34.48 -16.29 28.22
C SER A 45 34.56 -16.22 26.69
N ILE A 46 35.23 -17.20 26.07
CA ILE A 46 35.33 -17.28 24.61
C ILE A 46 33.96 -17.54 23.96
N LEU A 47 33.16 -18.44 24.55
CA LEU A 47 31.83 -18.74 24.03
C LEU A 47 30.90 -17.52 24.11
N VAL A 48 30.95 -16.76 25.21
CA VAL A 48 30.17 -15.53 25.36
C VAL A 48 30.57 -14.50 24.31
N GLU A 49 31.87 -14.29 24.08
CA GLU A 49 32.36 -13.37 23.05
C GLU A 49 31.92 -13.77 21.63
N GLN A 50 31.97 -15.08 21.31
CA GLN A 50 31.48 -15.59 20.03
C GLN A 50 29.98 -15.40 19.84
N VAL A 51 29.19 -15.61 20.89
CA VAL A 51 27.73 -15.42 20.85
C VAL A 51 27.40 -13.94 20.65
N GLU A 52 28.07 -13.03 21.35
CA GLU A 52 27.89 -11.59 21.17
C GLU A 52 28.30 -11.13 19.77
N ALA A 53 29.44 -11.60 19.26
CA ALA A 53 29.88 -11.29 17.91
C ALA A 53 28.88 -11.79 16.85
N LEU A 54 28.33 -13.00 17.03
CA LEU A 54 27.33 -13.55 16.12
C LEU A 54 26.01 -12.78 16.19
N ARG A 55 25.56 -12.39 17.40
CA ARG A 55 24.37 -11.55 17.58
C ARG A 55 24.53 -10.21 16.87
N GLY A 56 25.66 -9.54 17.04
CA GLY A 56 25.95 -8.28 16.35
C GLY A 56 25.90 -8.41 14.82
N GLN A 57 26.42 -9.51 14.27
CA GLN A 57 26.34 -9.78 12.83
C GLN A 57 24.91 -10.03 12.35
N VAL A 58 24.11 -10.77 13.11
CA VAL A 58 22.70 -11.03 12.78
C VAL A 58 21.90 -9.73 12.80
N GLU A 59 22.08 -8.89 13.82
CA GLU A 59 21.41 -7.60 13.93
C GLU A 59 21.81 -6.66 12.79
N ALA A 60 23.11 -6.55 12.48
CA ALA A 60 23.58 -5.74 11.36
C ALA A 60 22.98 -6.21 10.02
N LYS A 61 22.93 -7.52 9.79
CA LYS A 61 22.32 -8.09 8.58
C LYS A 61 20.82 -7.86 8.51
N ALA A 62 20.11 -8.00 9.63
CA ALA A 62 18.68 -7.72 9.71
C ALA A 62 18.39 -6.23 9.42
N GLN A 63 19.21 -5.33 9.96
CA GLN A 63 19.07 -3.89 9.73
C GLN A 63 19.32 -3.52 8.26
N LEU A 64 20.30 -4.13 7.61
CA LEU A 64 20.56 -3.94 6.18
C LEU A 64 19.37 -4.39 5.33
N LEU A 65 18.88 -5.62 5.54
CA LEU A 65 17.73 -6.16 4.80
C LEU A 65 16.47 -5.32 5.02
N LEU A 66 16.25 -4.84 6.24
CA LEU A 66 15.12 -3.95 6.56
C LEU A 66 15.24 -2.63 5.81
N ASN A 67 16.43 -2.01 5.79
CA ASN A 67 16.66 -0.76 5.07
C ASN A 67 16.48 -0.93 3.56
N GLU A 68 16.97 -2.03 2.98
CA GLU A 68 16.76 -2.37 1.57
C GLU A 68 15.28 -2.56 1.24
N TRP A 69 14.56 -3.31 2.08
CA TRP A 69 13.13 -3.52 1.92
C TRP A 69 12.35 -2.20 2.01
N LYS A 70 12.65 -1.37 3.01
CA LYS A 70 12.01 -0.04 3.18
C LYS A 70 12.23 0.83 1.95
N LYS A 71 13.44 0.87 1.40
CA LYS A 71 13.76 1.66 0.20
C LYS A 71 12.95 1.18 -1.01
N LYS A 72 12.91 -0.13 -1.25
CA LYS A 72 12.12 -0.71 -2.35
C LYS A 72 10.62 -0.45 -2.20
N GLU A 73 10.10 -0.55 -0.98
CA GLU A 73 8.69 -0.32 -0.72
C GLU A 73 8.32 1.17 -0.81
N GLU A 74 9.21 2.08 -0.38
CA GLU A 74 9.03 3.53 -0.55
C GLU A 74 8.97 3.92 -2.03
N ASP A 75 9.85 3.36 -2.86
CA ASP A 75 9.85 3.58 -4.31
C ASP A 75 8.53 3.07 -4.94
N ARG A 76 8.06 1.88 -4.52
CA ARG A 76 6.78 1.31 -4.98
C ARG A 76 5.58 2.15 -4.57
N LEU A 77 5.53 2.60 -3.31
CA LEU A 77 4.45 3.46 -2.80
C LEU A 77 4.46 4.84 -3.49
N ARG A 78 5.64 5.39 -3.78
CA ARG A 78 5.80 6.63 -4.53
C ARG A 78 5.27 6.48 -5.95
N GLU A 79 5.63 5.40 -6.65
CA GLU A 79 5.10 5.12 -7.99
C GLU A 79 3.59 4.93 -8.00
N ASP A 80 3.02 4.19 -7.05
CA ASP A 80 1.58 3.95 -6.96
C ASP A 80 0.81 5.22 -6.62
N ALA A 81 1.33 6.07 -5.72
CA ALA A 81 0.75 7.37 -5.39
C ALA A 81 0.79 8.31 -6.61
N ILE A 82 1.90 8.34 -7.34
CA ILE A 82 2.05 9.12 -8.58
C ILE A 82 1.07 8.61 -9.64
N LYS A 83 0.96 7.29 -9.85
CA LYS A 83 0.00 6.69 -10.80
C LYS A 83 -1.43 7.06 -10.46
N ARG A 84 -1.88 6.86 -9.22
CA ARG A 84 -3.25 7.20 -8.80
C ARG A 84 -3.55 8.69 -8.90
N SER A 85 -2.59 9.54 -8.53
CA SER A 85 -2.69 10.99 -8.70
C SER A 85 -2.79 11.35 -10.18
N MET A 86 -1.94 10.78 -11.04
CA MET A 86 -1.98 10.99 -12.49
C MET A 86 -3.30 10.52 -13.11
N TYR A 87 -3.82 9.34 -12.77
CA TYR A 87 -5.12 8.88 -13.26
C TYR A 87 -6.28 9.78 -12.81
N THR A 88 -6.22 10.30 -11.59
CA THR A 88 -7.23 11.24 -11.07
C THR A 88 -7.13 12.61 -11.76
N ILE A 89 -5.90 13.10 -11.98
CA ILE A 89 -5.64 14.35 -12.69
C ILE A 89 -6.04 14.22 -14.16
N ILE A 90 -5.67 13.13 -14.85
CA ILE A 90 -6.10 12.81 -16.22
C ILE A 90 -7.63 12.64 -16.28
N GLY A 91 -8.24 12.08 -15.24
CA GLY A 91 -9.70 11.99 -15.10
C GLY A 91 -10.37 13.37 -15.16
N LYS A 92 -9.95 14.26 -14.25
CA LYS A 92 -10.48 15.63 -14.13
C LYS A 92 -10.11 16.52 -15.32
N VAL A 93 -8.89 16.41 -15.82
CA VAL A 93 -8.40 17.20 -16.95
C VAL A 93 -8.99 16.66 -18.26
N GLY A 94 -9.21 15.36 -18.39
CA GLY A 94 -9.84 14.73 -19.55
C GLY A 94 -11.28 15.19 -19.78
N GLU A 95 -12.05 15.39 -18.71
CA GLU A 95 -13.39 16.00 -18.78
C GLU A 95 -13.32 17.42 -19.36
N HIS A 96 -12.36 18.24 -18.91
CA HIS A 96 -12.19 19.61 -19.42
C HIS A 96 -11.49 19.69 -20.79
N LEU A 97 -10.67 18.72 -21.16
CA LEU A 97 -9.99 18.63 -22.46
C LEU A 97 -10.81 17.89 -23.53
N ALA A 98 -11.92 17.26 -23.15
CA ALA A 98 -12.81 16.54 -24.07
C ALA A 98 -13.19 17.40 -25.29
N PRO A 99 -13.54 18.70 -25.17
CA PRO A 99 -13.85 19.53 -26.33
C PRO A 99 -12.70 19.64 -27.36
N ILE A 100 -11.43 19.64 -26.91
CA ILE A 100 -10.26 19.74 -27.79
C ILE A 100 -10.02 18.42 -28.54
N ILE A 101 -10.15 17.29 -27.84
CA ILE A 101 -10.00 15.96 -28.43
C ILE A 101 -11.16 15.66 -29.40
N ILE A 102 -12.39 16.03 -29.02
CA ILE A 102 -13.59 15.86 -29.85
C ILE A 102 -13.52 16.77 -31.09
N PHE A 103 -13.03 18.01 -30.97
CA PHE A 103 -12.80 18.89 -32.13
C PHE A 103 -11.94 18.21 -33.20
N SER A 104 -10.80 17.61 -32.81
CA SER A 104 -9.91 16.92 -33.74
C SER A 104 -10.56 15.72 -34.44
N LYS A 105 -11.59 15.09 -33.85
CA LYS A 105 -12.23 13.89 -34.39
C LYS A 105 -13.52 14.17 -35.15
N TYR A 106 -14.32 15.13 -34.72
CA TYR A 106 -15.66 15.41 -35.24
C TYR A 106 -15.77 16.78 -35.95
N GLY A 107 -14.71 17.58 -35.95
CA GLY A 107 -14.67 18.90 -36.59
C GLY A 107 -15.60 19.92 -35.92
N ILE A 108 -15.93 19.74 -34.64
CA ILE A 108 -16.85 20.62 -33.91
C ILE A 108 -16.05 21.70 -33.19
N ASN A 109 -16.28 22.96 -33.54
CA ASN A 109 -15.58 24.09 -32.93
C ASN A 109 -15.72 24.05 -31.39
N PRO A 110 -14.63 24.15 -30.60
CA PRO A 110 -14.71 24.15 -29.14
C PRO A 110 -15.68 25.19 -28.55
N LYS A 111 -15.92 26.31 -29.26
CA LYS A 111 -16.89 27.35 -28.87
C LYS A 111 -18.35 26.88 -28.91
N ASP A 112 -18.63 25.82 -29.64
CA ASP A 112 -19.97 25.27 -29.81
C ASP A 112 -20.36 24.25 -28.73
N PHE A 113 -19.43 23.91 -27.82
CA PHE A 113 -19.69 23.02 -26.69
C PHE A 113 -20.32 23.77 -25.52
N ARG A 114 -21.27 23.12 -24.85
CA ARG A 114 -21.83 23.52 -23.55
C ARG A 114 -21.74 22.33 -22.61
N PHE A 115 -21.22 22.57 -21.42
CA PHE A 115 -21.23 21.60 -20.34
C PHE A 115 -22.63 21.52 -19.71
N ILE A 116 -23.12 20.31 -19.47
CA ILE A 116 -24.38 20.03 -18.78
C ILE A 116 -24.09 19.24 -17.50
N GLY A 117 -23.33 18.15 -17.62
CA GLY A 117 -23.02 17.22 -16.52
C GLY A 117 -23.90 15.97 -16.50
N THR A 118 -23.66 15.08 -15.54
CA THR A 118 -24.32 13.75 -15.49
C THR A 118 -25.85 13.85 -15.54
N PRO A 119 -26.54 13.03 -16.37
CA PRO A 119 -26.05 11.88 -17.15
C PRO A 119 -25.65 12.17 -18.62
N VAL A 120 -25.42 13.43 -18.99
CA VAL A 120 -24.89 13.82 -20.31
C VAL A 120 -23.90 14.97 -20.12
N ASP A 121 -22.60 14.69 -20.12
CA ASP A 121 -21.60 15.69 -19.79
C ASP A 121 -21.61 16.94 -20.68
N PHE A 122 -21.75 16.79 -22.01
CA PHE A 122 -21.73 17.91 -22.94
C PHE A 122 -22.82 17.83 -24.01
N ILE A 123 -23.25 19.01 -24.47
CA ILE A 123 -23.96 19.19 -25.73
C ILE A 123 -23.12 20.07 -26.65
N ALA A 124 -23.10 19.79 -27.95
CA ALA A 124 -22.40 20.62 -28.92
C ALA A 124 -23.28 20.97 -30.12
N PHE A 125 -23.24 22.24 -30.54
CA PHE A 125 -24.06 22.79 -31.62
C PHE A 125 -23.20 23.05 -32.85
N LYS A 126 -22.88 22.01 -33.63
CA LYS A 126 -21.89 22.07 -34.70
C LYS A 126 -22.23 23.13 -35.75
N GLY A 127 -21.37 24.15 -35.85
CA GLY A 127 -21.50 25.25 -36.81
C GLY A 127 -22.28 26.45 -36.27
N LEU A 128 -22.69 26.43 -35.00
CA LEU A 128 -23.42 27.54 -34.36
C LEU A 128 -22.58 28.82 -34.31
N SER A 129 -21.32 28.74 -33.89
CA SER A 129 -20.41 29.89 -33.85
C SER A 129 -20.03 30.44 -35.23
N GLU A 130 -20.26 29.66 -36.28
CA GLU A 130 -20.03 30.02 -37.68
C GLU A 130 -21.33 30.48 -38.38
N GLY A 131 -22.45 30.53 -37.65
CA GLY A 131 -23.75 30.96 -38.18
C GLY A 131 -24.46 29.93 -39.07
N SER A 132 -23.95 28.70 -39.14
CA SER A 132 -24.49 27.61 -39.97
C SER A 132 -24.62 26.32 -39.14
N LEU A 133 -25.60 26.30 -38.23
CA LEU A 133 -25.88 25.12 -37.41
C LEU A 133 -26.30 23.93 -38.28
N THR A 134 -25.55 22.84 -38.22
CA THR A 134 -25.80 21.63 -39.01
C THR A 134 -26.32 20.48 -38.17
N GLU A 135 -25.74 20.28 -36.98
CA GLU A 135 -25.98 19.10 -36.15
C GLU A 135 -25.88 19.46 -34.67
N ILE A 136 -26.62 18.72 -33.83
CA ILE A 136 -26.52 18.82 -32.37
C ILE A 136 -26.04 17.46 -31.85
N TYR A 137 -24.94 17.48 -31.09
CA TYR A 137 -24.33 16.30 -30.50
C TYR A 137 -24.53 16.28 -28.99
N PHE A 138 -24.78 15.10 -28.44
CA PHE A 138 -24.78 14.84 -27.01
C PHE A 138 -23.60 13.91 -26.69
N PHE A 139 -22.82 14.26 -25.70
CA PHE A 139 -21.62 13.53 -25.31
C PHE A 139 -21.67 13.15 -23.84
N GLU A 140 -21.34 11.89 -23.58
CA GLU A 140 -20.93 11.39 -22.27
C GLU A 140 -19.45 11.05 -22.36
N VAL A 141 -18.64 11.55 -21.43
CA VAL A 141 -17.19 11.42 -21.45
C VAL A 141 -16.75 10.50 -20.31
N LYS A 142 -16.23 9.32 -20.67
CA LYS A 142 -15.58 8.43 -19.70
C LYS A 142 -14.07 8.63 -19.75
N SER A 143 -13.50 9.08 -18.64
CA SER A 143 -12.06 9.37 -18.50
C SER A 143 -11.25 8.20 -17.91
N GLY A 144 -11.92 7.17 -17.37
CA GLY A 144 -11.30 5.96 -16.79
C GLY A 144 -11.33 4.73 -17.71
N GLU A 145 -10.91 3.57 -17.19
CA GLU A 145 -10.87 2.29 -17.94
C GLU A 145 -12.26 1.77 -18.32
N THR A 146 -13.29 2.15 -17.56
CA THR A 146 -14.67 1.73 -17.82
C THR A 146 -15.25 2.49 -19.01
N LYS A 147 -15.40 1.79 -20.14
CA LYS A 147 -16.03 2.31 -21.37
C LYS A 147 -17.55 2.12 -21.44
N VAL A 148 -18.15 1.52 -20.41
CA VAL A 148 -19.56 1.12 -20.40
C VAL A 148 -20.44 2.26 -19.89
N LEU A 149 -21.53 2.55 -20.61
CA LEU A 149 -22.56 3.50 -20.17
C LEU A 149 -23.35 2.95 -18.99
N THR A 150 -23.68 3.82 -18.03
CA THR A 150 -24.65 3.50 -16.97
C THR A 150 -26.03 3.29 -17.56
N GLU A 151 -26.93 2.66 -16.80
CA GLU A 151 -28.31 2.43 -17.26
C GLU A 151 -29.03 3.74 -17.62
N ARG A 152 -28.82 4.79 -16.83
CA ARG A 152 -29.41 6.12 -17.09
C ARG A 152 -28.86 6.76 -18.37
N GLU A 153 -27.55 6.68 -18.58
CA GLU A 153 -26.90 7.16 -19.81
C GLU A 153 -27.39 6.40 -21.05
N ARG A 154 -27.55 5.07 -20.93
CA ARG A 154 -28.05 4.21 -22.00
C ARG A 154 -29.48 4.58 -22.42
N GLN A 155 -30.38 4.76 -21.45
CA GLN A 155 -31.76 5.17 -21.73
C GLN A 155 -31.83 6.50 -22.49
N ILE A 156 -30.96 7.46 -22.14
CA ILE A 156 -30.90 8.75 -22.83
C ILE A 156 -30.37 8.58 -24.25
N LYS A 157 -29.28 7.83 -24.44
CA LYS A 157 -28.75 7.49 -25.76
C LYS A 157 -29.85 6.89 -26.64
N ASP A 158 -30.61 5.93 -26.13
CA ASP A 158 -31.66 5.25 -26.89
C ASP A 158 -32.80 6.21 -27.29
N VAL A 159 -33.18 7.15 -26.42
CA VAL A 159 -34.18 8.19 -26.72
C VAL A 159 -33.67 9.14 -27.83
N ILE A 160 -32.40 9.55 -27.76
CA ILE A 160 -31.76 10.42 -28.76
C ILE A 160 -31.67 9.71 -30.11
N GLU A 161 -31.17 8.47 -30.13
CA GLU A 161 -31.04 7.68 -31.37
C GLU A 161 -32.38 7.33 -31.99
N SER A 162 -33.41 7.14 -31.16
CA SER A 162 -34.80 7.00 -31.60
C SER A 162 -35.42 8.32 -32.09
N LYS A 163 -34.67 9.43 -32.12
CA LYS A 163 -35.12 10.78 -32.51
C LYS A 163 -36.31 11.29 -31.69
N ARG A 164 -36.48 10.83 -30.45
CA ARG A 164 -37.51 11.29 -29.52
C ARG A 164 -37.05 12.54 -28.75
N VAL A 165 -36.46 13.50 -29.45
CA VAL A 165 -35.98 14.78 -28.91
C VAL A 165 -36.92 15.88 -29.36
N LYS A 166 -37.32 16.78 -28.45
CA LYS A 166 -38.28 17.86 -28.71
C LYS A 166 -37.67 19.21 -28.40
N TRP A 167 -38.10 20.22 -29.16
CA TRP A 167 -37.85 21.62 -28.88
C TRP A 167 -39.16 22.28 -28.47
N GLU A 168 -39.18 22.89 -27.29
CA GLU A 168 -40.33 23.62 -26.77
C GLU A 168 -39.88 25.05 -26.44
N LEU A 169 -40.59 26.04 -26.98
CA LEU A 169 -40.38 27.44 -26.64
C LEU A 169 -41.35 27.80 -25.50
N ILE A 170 -40.80 28.12 -24.33
CA ILE A 170 -41.60 28.51 -23.16
C ILE A 170 -41.43 30.01 -22.94
N HIS A 171 -42.54 30.74 -22.90
CA HIS A 171 -42.55 32.17 -22.57
C HIS A 171 -43.01 32.35 -21.12
N LEU A 172 -42.03 32.40 -20.22
CA LEU A 172 -42.25 32.45 -18.77
C LEU A 172 -43.35 33.44 -18.31
N PRO A 173 -43.41 34.70 -18.79
CA PRO A 173 -44.47 35.62 -18.38
C PRO A 173 -45.89 35.11 -18.70
N SER A 174 -46.10 34.63 -19.93
CA SER A 174 -47.40 34.08 -20.35
C SER A 174 -47.78 32.85 -19.55
N GLU A 175 -46.80 32.05 -19.17
CA GLU A 175 -47.04 30.79 -18.46
C GLU A 175 -47.38 31.06 -17.00
N ILE A 176 -46.72 32.05 -16.39
CA ILE A 176 -47.03 32.54 -15.05
C ILE A 176 -48.44 33.15 -15.03
N ASP A 177 -48.82 33.91 -16.05
CA ASP A 177 -50.16 34.51 -16.15
C ASP A 177 -51.25 33.44 -16.32
N ASN A 178 -51.01 32.41 -17.13
CA ASN A 178 -51.91 31.26 -17.27
C ASN A 178 -52.07 30.49 -15.95
N LEU A 179 -50.98 30.25 -15.22
CA LEU A 179 -51.04 29.61 -13.89
C LEU A 179 -51.79 30.46 -12.86
N LYS A 180 -51.67 31.79 -12.93
CA LYS A 180 -52.42 32.72 -12.08
C LYS A 180 -53.88 32.91 -12.49
N ALA A 181 -54.25 32.57 -13.73
CA ALA A 181 -55.64 32.60 -14.22
C ALA A 181 -56.42 31.32 -13.87
N GLU A 182 -55.73 30.19 -13.63
CA GLU A 182 -56.33 28.92 -13.17
C GLU A 182 -56.90 28.81 -11.72
N PRO A 183 -56.78 29.75 -10.75
CA PRO A 183 -57.26 29.53 -9.39
C PRO A 183 -58.77 29.69 -9.14
N GLN A 184 -59.65 29.92 -10.14
CA GLN A 184 -61.09 30.13 -9.86
C GLN A 184 -62.08 29.22 -10.61
N ASN A 185 -61.67 28.45 -11.61
CA ASN A 185 -62.59 27.58 -12.37
C ASN A 185 -62.66 26.11 -11.88
N ARG A 186 -62.12 25.82 -10.69
CA ARG A 186 -62.19 24.47 -10.06
C ARG A 186 -63.21 24.36 -8.91
N GLN A 187 -64.09 25.34 -8.73
CA GLN A 187 -65.16 25.33 -7.71
C GLN A 187 -66.59 25.51 -8.28
N GLN A 188 -66.83 25.17 -9.55
CA GLN A 188 -68.19 24.97 -10.06
C GLN A 188 -68.34 23.55 -10.61
#